data_AF-A0A936BPX7-F1
#
_entry.id   AF-A0A936BPX7-F1
#
_cell.length_a   1.000
_cell.length_b   1.000
_cell.length_c   1.000
_cell.angle_alpha   90.00
_cell.angle_beta   90.00
_cell.angle_gamma   90.00
#
_symmetry.space_group_name_H-M   'P 1'
#
loop_
_entity.id
_entity.type
_entity.pdbx_description
1 polymer ?
#
loop_
_entity_poly.entity_id
_entity_poly.type
_entity_poly.pdbx_seq_one_letter_code
_entity_poly.pdbx_strand_id
1 'polypeptide(L)' 'MVTNTRSFLRDFTTFKAKARKGETVRVQDKEGEFLFTATTPRKSLLGAAKGKIVFHDDLTKPTLPADGWKPSL' A
#
# COMPACT_ATOMS: atom_id res chain seq x y z
N MET A 1 -16.03 -14.17 -5.85
CA MET A 1 -17.47 -14.20 -5.45
C MET A 1 -18.24 -13.29 -6.39
N VAL A 2 -19.47 -13.66 -6.79
CA VAL A 2 -20.34 -12.84 -7.66
C VAL A 2 -21.55 -12.35 -6.87
N THR A 3 -21.94 -11.08 -6.99
CA THR A 3 -23.15 -10.50 -6.39
C THR A 3 -23.79 -9.49 -7.36
N ASN A 4 -24.99 -8.98 -7.05
CA ASN A 4 -25.61 -7.89 -7.81
C ASN A 4 -25.44 -6.55 -7.08
N THR A 5 -25.68 -5.43 -7.79
CA THR A 5 -25.53 -4.07 -7.25
C THR A 5 -26.36 -3.87 -5.97
N ARG A 6 -27.60 -4.35 -5.94
CA ARG A 6 -28.50 -4.19 -4.78
C ARG A 6 -28.00 -4.89 -3.52
N SER A 7 -27.60 -6.15 -3.65
CA SER A 7 -27.04 -6.93 -2.55
C SER A 7 -25.69 -6.38 -2.12
N PHE A 8 -24.85 -5.95 -3.07
CA PHE A 8 -23.56 -5.31 -2.79
C PHE A 8 -23.72 -4.06 -1.93
N LEU A 9 -24.64 -3.16 -2.30
CA LEU A 9 -24.90 -1.93 -1.56
C LEU A 9 -25.51 -2.19 -0.19
N ARG A 10 -26.45 -3.14 -0.09
CA ARG A 10 -27.09 -3.50 1.18
C ARG A 10 -26.09 -4.04 2.20
N ASP A 11 -25.21 -4.96 1.77
CA ASP A 11 -24.27 -5.66 2.67
C ASP A 11 -22.82 -5.18 2.46
N PHE A 12 -22.64 -3.90 2.12
CA PHE A 12 -21.36 -3.33 1.69
C PHE A 12 -20.23 -3.55 2.70
N THR A 13 -20.51 -3.45 3.99
CA THR A 13 -19.51 -3.67 5.06
C THR A 13 -18.93 -5.08 5.02
N THR A 14 -19.76 -6.08 4.74
CA THR A 14 -19.36 -7.48 4.58
C THR A 14 -18.49 -7.66 3.34
N PHE A 15 -18.88 -7.09 2.19
CA PHE A 15 -18.08 -7.16 0.97
C PHE A 15 -16.75 -6.41 1.09
N LYS A 16 -16.73 -5.27 1.78
CA LYS A 16 -15.52 -4.52 2.12
C LYS A 16 -14.58 -5.33 3.00
N ALA A 17 -15.10 -6.04 4.00
CA ALA A 17 -14.29 -6.91 4.87
C ALA A 17 -13.67 -8.07 4.08
N LYS A 18 -14.44 -8.71 3.20
CA LYS A 18 -13.95 -9.77 2.29
C LYS A 18 -12.87 -9.25 1.34
N ALA A 19 -13.10 -8.09 0.71
CA ALA A 19 -12.13 -7.47 -0.17
C ALA A 19 -10.81 -7.14 0.54
N ARG A 20 -10.87 -6.67 1.79
CA ARG A 20 -9.68 -6.43 2.63
C ARG A 20 -8.91 -7.70 3.00
N LYS A 21 -9.56 -8.86 3.00
CA LYS A 21 -8.92 -10.18 3.18
C LYS A 21 -8.29 -10.72 1.90
N GLY A 22 -8.37 -9.98 0.79
CA GLY A 22 -7.79 -10.36 -0.51
C GLY A 22 -8.78 -11.05 -1.45
N GLU A 23 -10.05 -11.19 -1.07
CA GLU A 23 -11.05 -11.74 -1.98
C GLU A 23 -11.47 -10.72 -3.05
N THR A 24 -11.68 -11.19 -4.28
CA THR A 24 -12.25 -10.36 -5.35
C THR A 24 -13.78 -10.51 -5.36
N VAL A 25 -14.49 -9.39 -5.28
CA VAL A 25 -15.95 -9.32 -5.37
C VAL A 25 -16.31 -8.82 -6.76
N ARG A 26 -16.83 -9.72 -7.60
CA ARG A 26 -17.48 -9.38 -8.87
C ARG A 26 -18.89 -8.93 -8.58
N VAL A 27 -19.29 -7.81 -9.12
CA VAL A 27 -20.65 -7.32 -8.98
C VAL A 27 -21.23 -7.05 -10.36
N GLN A 28 -22.38 -7.64 -10.61
CA GLN A 28 -23.03 -7.59 -11.91
C GLN A 28 -24.26 -6.70 -11.84
N ASP A 29 -24.37 -5.81 -12.81
CA ASP A 29 -25.58 -5.07 -13.12
C ASP A 29 -26.05 -5.44 -14.54
N LYS A 30 -27.22 -4.92 -14.94
CA LYS A 30 -27.77 -5.10 -16.28
C LYS A 30 -26.87 -4.51 -17.37
N GLU A 31 -26.04 -3.53 -17.01
CA GLU A 31 -25.17 -2.81 -17.93
C GLU A 31 -23.73 -3.37 -17.98
N GLY A 32 -23.36 -4.27 -17.06
CA GLY A 32 -22.03 -4.87 -17.06
C GLY A 32 -21.56 -5.41 -15.71
N GLU A 33 -20.30 -5.83 -15.66
CA GLU A 33 -19.64 -6.37 -14.47
C GLU A 33 -18.58 -5.40 -13.95
N PHE A 34 -18.62 -5.14 -12.64
CA PHE A 34 -17.61 -4.37 -11.92
C PHE A 34 -16.84 -5.25 -10.95
N LEU A 35 -15.54 -5.01 -10.86
CA LEU A 35 -14.63 -5.70 -9.94
C LEU A 35 -14.36 -4.81 -8.74
N PHE A 36 -14.69 -5.30 -7.55
CA PHE A 36 -14.37 -4.67 -6.28
C PHE A 36 -13.28 -5.46 -5.55
N THR A 37 -12.15 -4.79 -5.32
CA THR A 37 -10.98 -5.30 -4.62
C THR A 37 -10.46 -4.25 -3.65
N ALA A 38 -9.83 -4.66 -2.55
CA ALA A 38 -9.15 -3.72 -1.66
C ALA A 38 -7.64 -3.91 -1.77
N THR A 39 -6.92 -2.82 -2.06
CA THR A 39 -5.47 -2.82 -2.00
C THR A 39 -5.04 -2.97 -0.55
N THR A 40 -4.28 -4.03 -0.25
CA THR A 40 -3.66 -4.16 1.07
C THR A 40 -2.63 -3.04 1.20
N PRO A 41 -2.72 -2.18 2.23
CA PRO A 41 -1.67 -1.20 2.47
C PRO A 41 -0.38 -1.99 2.71
N ARG A 42 0.60 -1.82 1.80
CA ARG A 42 1.94 -2.37 2.02
C ARG A 42 2.40 -1.84 3.38
N LYS A 43 2.85 -2.71 4.29
CA LYS A 43 3.60 -2.26 5.47
C LYS A 43 4.74 -1.41 4.94
N SER A 44 4.68 -0.08 5.12
CA SER A 44 5.76 0.76 4.61
C SER A 44 7.03 0.35 5.36
N LEU A 45 8.11 0.12 4.63
CA LEU A 45 9.42 -0.18 5.23
C LEU A 45 9.79 0.92 6.24
N LEU A 46 9.46 2.17 5.91
CA LEU A 46 9.60 3.34 6.79
C LEU A 46 8.84 3.21 8.11
N GLY A 47 7.59 2.69 8.10
CA GLY A 47 6.81 2.46 9.30
C GLY A 47 7.33 1.30 10.14
N ALA A 48 7.80 0.23 9.48
CA ALA A 48 8.40 -0.92 10.16
C ALA A 48 9.78 -0.63 10.78
N ALA A 49 10.48 0.37 10.25
CA ALA A 49 11.80 0.81 10.71
C ALA A 49 11.76 2.01 11.66
N LYS A 50 10.57 2.60 11.89
CA LYS A 50 10.36 3.68 12.85
C LYS A 50 10.81 3.25 14.25
N GLY A 51 11.76 3.99 14.83
CA GLY A 51 12.36 3.68 16.14
C GLY A 51 13.36 2.52 16.14
N LYS A 52 13.61 1.88 15.00
CA LYS A 52 14.63 0.83 14.84
C LYS A 52 15.87 1.31 14.07
N ILE A 53 15.77 2.41 13.34
CA ILE A 53 16.91 3.05 12.70
C ILE A 53 17.51 4.03 13.70
N VAL A 54 18.70 3.70 14.20
CA VAL A 54 19.53 4.60 14.99
C VAL A 54 20.76 4.90 14.15
N PHE A 55 20.97 6.18 13.88
CA PHE A 55 22.22 6.63 13.26
C PHE A 55 23.25 6.79 14.38
N HIS A 56 24.28 5.94 14.36
CA HIS A 56 25.37 5.96 15.34
C HIS A 56 26.51 6.91 14.95
N ASP A 57 26.43 7.54 13.78
CA ASP A 57 27.46 8.42 13.24
C ASP A 57 26.85 9.74 12.75
N ASP A 58 27.74 10.71 12.57
CA ASP A 58 27.41 12.04 12.07
C ASP A 58 27.06 11.99 10.58
N LEU A 59 25.77 12.22 10.28
CA LEU A 59 25.21 12.23 8.94
C LEU A 59 25.71 13.39 8.06
N THR A 60 26.43 14.35 8.64
CA THR A 60 27.01 15.48 7.89
C THR A 60 28.41 15.18 7.36
N LYS A 61 29.02 14.06 7.77
CA LYS A 61 30.32 13.67 7.24
C LYS A 61 30.20 13.19 5.79
N PRO A 62 31.16 13.52 4.93
CA PRO A 62 31.21 12.96 3.58
C PRO A 62 31.25 11.43 3.67
N THR A 63 30.28 10.78 3.04
CA THR A 63 30.27 9.31 2.88
C THR A 63 31.23 8.86 1.77
N LEU A 64 31.74 9.81 0.99
CA LEU A 64 32.72 9.57 -0.05
C LEU A 64 34.14 9.83 0.49
N PRO A 65 35.13 8.99 0.12
CA PRO A 65 36.54 9.28 0.37
C PRO A 65 36.94 10.56 -0.37
N ALA A 66 38.00 11.23 0.09
CA ALA A 66 38.45 12.54 -0.40
C ALA A 66 38.59 12.60 -1.94
N ASP A 67 39.03 11.52 -2.58
CA ASP A 67 39.21 11.43 -4.04
C ASP A 67 37.89 11.35 -4.84
N GLY A 68 36.78 11.00 -4.17
CA GLY A 68 35.44 10.91 -4.75
C GLY A 68 34.61 12.19 -4.61
N TRP A 69 35.05 13.11 -3.75
CA TRP A 69 34.39 14.40 -3.56
C TRP A 69 34.98 15.42 -4.54
N LYS A 70 34.25 15.73 -5.61
CA LYS A 70 34.55 16.85 -6.52
C LYS A 70 33.68 18.05 -6.15
N PRO A 71 34.16 18.99 -5.32
CA PRO A 71 33.48 20.26 -5.13
C PRO A 71 33.72 21.10 -6.39
N SER A 72 32.95 20.85 -7.45
CA SER A 72 32.85 21.80 -8.56
C SER A 72 31.59 22.64 -8.36
N LEU A 73 31.77 23.73 -7.63
CA LEU A 73 30.94 24.95 -7.69
C LEU A 73 31.89 26.14 -7.82
#